data_AF-A0A1V6AUU1-F1
#
_entry.id   AF-A0A1V6AUU1-F1
#
_cell.length_a   1.000
_cell.length_b   1.000
_cell.length_c   1.000
_cell.angle_alpha   90.00
_cell.angle_beta   90.00
_cell.angle_gamma   90.00
#
_symmetry.space_group_name_H-M   'P 1'
#
loop_
_entity.id
_entity.type
_entity.pdbx_description
1 polymer ?
#
loop_
_entity_poly.entity_id
_entity_poly.type
_entity_poly.pdbx_seq_one_letter_code
_entity_poly.pdbx_strand_id
1 'polypeptide(L)' 'MKKVAILQSNYIPWKGYFDIIAAVDEFILYDDIQYTRCDWQNRNQIETPQGVQWLTAPALVKG' A
#
# COMPACT_ATOMS: atom_id res chain seq x y z
N MET A 1 26.71 -6.78 -3.00
CA MET A 1 26.06 -5.54 -2.49
C MET A 1 24.71 -5.93 -1.93
N LYS A 2 24.35 -5.44 -0.75
CA LYS A 2 23.03 -5.69 -0.11
C LYS A 2 21.96 -4.87 -0.83
N LYS A 3 20.85 -5.49 -1.21
CA LYS A 3 19.68 -4.83 -1.79
C LYS A 3 18.68 -4.52 -0.69
N VAL A 4 18.27 -3.26 -0.60
CA VAL A 4 17.31 -2.79 0.40
C VAL A 4 16.16 -2.10 -0.32
N ALA A 5 14.93 -2.44 0.04
CA ALA A 5 13.74 -1.71 -0.39
C ALA A 5 13.09 -1.01 0.82
N ILE A 6 12.63 0.21 0.60
CA ILE A 6 11.93 1.02 1.60
C ILE A 6 10.63 1.48 0.96
N LEU A 7 9.48 1.07 1.52
CA LEU A 7 8.17 1.43 0.98
C LEU A 7 7.18 1.76 2.10
N GLN A 8 6.29 2.70 1.79
CA GLN A 8 5.12 2.97 2.62
C GLN A 8 4.18 1.75 2.64
N SER A 9 3.45 1.59 3.75
CA SER A 9 2.40 0.59 3.84
C SER A 9 1.28 0.88 2.83
N ASN A 10 0.83 -0.16 2.14
CA ASN A 10 -0.35 -0.14 1.26
C ASN A 10 -1.54 -0.80 1.97
N TYR A 11 -2.75 -0.27 1.83
CA TYR A 11 -3.95 -0.88 2.41
C TYR A 11 -4.22 -2.29 1.87
N ILE A 12 -4.18 -2.47 0.54
CA ILE A 12 -4.30 -3.77 -0.13
C ILE A 12 -3.04 -3.97 -0.97
N PRO A 13 -2.05 -4.74 -0.48
CA PRO A 13 -0.84 -5.02 -1.24
C PRO A 13 -1.16 -5.82 -2.51
N TRP A 14 -0.70 -5.33 -3.66
CA TRP A 14 -0.79 -6.05 -4.94
C TRP A 14 0.41 -6.97 -5.15
N LYS A 15 0.34 -7.84 -6.15
CA LYS A 15 1.40 -8.82 -6.48
C LYS A 15 2.81 -8.20 -6.52
N GLY A 16 2.96 -7.05 -7.17
CA GLY A 16 4.25 -6.36 -7.29
C GLY A 16 4.86 -5.94 -5.95
N TYR A 17 4.06 -5.67 -4.93
CA TYR A 17 4.56 -5.38 -3.58
C TYR A 17 5.31 -6.59 -3.00
N PHE A 18 4.75 -7.79 -3.19
CA PHE A 18 5.39 -9.04 -2.78
C PHE A 18 6.59 -9.39 -3.65
N ASP A 19 6.53 -9.11 -4.95
CA ASP A 19 7.67 -9.31 -5.84
C ASP A 19 8.87 -8.45 -5.42
N ILE A 20 8.63 -7.22 -4.90
CA ILE A 20 9.68 -6.37 -4.33
C ILE A 20 10.26 -6.99 -3.06
N ILE A 21 9.43 -7.44 -2.12
CA ILE A 21 9.88 -8.10 -0.89
C ILE A 21 10.76 -9.31 -1.24
N ALA A 22 10.36 -10.10 -2.23
CA ALA A 22 11.11 -11.28 -2.67
C ALA A 22 12.43 -10.92 -3.40
N ALA A 23 12.58 -9.70 -3.91
CA ALA A 23 13.73 -9.26 -4.70
C ALA A 23 14.85 -8.58 -3.88
N VAL A 24 14.64 -8.34 -2.58
CA VAL A 24 15.57 -7.61 -1.70
C VAL A 24 16.03 -8.45 -0.50
N ASP A 25 17.21 -8.11 0.03
CA ASP A 25 17.76 -8.74 1.23
C ASP A 25 17.14 -8.18 2.52
N GLU A 26 16.68 -6.92 2.47
CA GLU A 26 16.04 -6.24 3.58
C GLU A 26 14.91 -5.34 3.08
N PHE A 27 13.76 -5.44 3.72
CA PHE A 27 12.57 -4.65 3.42
C PHE A 27 12.20 -3.81 4.64
N ILE A 28 12.12 -2.50 4.46
CA ILE A 28 11.78 -1.56 5.53
C ILE A 28 10.41 -0.96 5.21
N LEU A 29 9.48 -1.14 6.15
CA LEU A 29 8.22 -0.41 6.13
C LEU A 29 8.48 1.03 6.59
N TYR A 30 8.16 1.99 5.73
CA TYR A 30 8.28 3.40 6.04
C TYR A 30 6.96 3.93 6.58
N ASP A 31 6.81 3.90 7.90
CA ASP A 31 5.56 4.19 8.61
C ASP A 31 5.48 5.64 9.12
N ASP A 32 6.61 6.28 9.42
CA ASP A 32 6.68 7.67 9.90
C ASP A 32 6.65 8.70 8.76
N ILE A 33 5.58 8.69 7.97
CA ILE A 33 5.33 9.70 6.92
C ILE A 33 3.93 10.27 6.91
N GLN A 34 3.81 11.46 6.34
CA GLN A 34 2.53 12.14 6.19
C GLN A 34 1.60 11.36 5.25
N TYR A 35 0.36 11.18 5.70
CA TYR A 35 -0.70 10.58 4.90
C TYR A 35 -0.91 11.36 3.60
N THR A 36 -0.76 10.67 2.47
CA THR A 36 -1.01 11.24 1.14
C THR A 36 -2.50 11.22 0.83
N ARG A 37 -3.10 12.41 0.66
CA ARG A 37 -4.51 12.53 0.28
C ARG A 37 -4.71 12.07 -1.17
N CYS A 38 -5.79 11.35 -1.42
CA CYS A 38 -6.21 10.87 -2.75
C CYS A 38 -5.24 9.88 -3.43
N ASP A 39 -4.46 9.14 -2.65
CA ASP A 39 -3.59 8.08 -3.16
C ASP A 39 -4.33 6.73 -3.27
N TRP A 40 -3.94 5.91 -4.25
CA TRP A 40 -4.34 4.50 -4.37
C TRP A 40 -4.01 3.69 -3.12
N GLN A 41 -2.99 4.10 -2.35
CA GLN A 41 -2.69 3.51 -1.05
C GLN A 41 -3.89 3.50 -0.09
N ASN A 42 -4.78 4.50 -0.19
CA ASN A 42 -5.96 4.63 0.67
C ASN A 42 -7.26 4.13 0.03
N ARG A 43 -7.40 4.24 -1.30
CA ARG A 43 -8.65 3.89 -2.00
C ARG A 43 -8.37 2.95 -3.17
N ASN A 44 -8.87 1.73 -3.05
CA ASN A 44 -8.63 0.65 -4.01
C ASN A 44 -9.93 0.16 -4.63
N GLN A 45 -9.86 -0.35 -5.87
CA GLN A 45 -10.96 -1.10 -6.48
C GLN A 45 -10.83 -2.57 -6.10
N ILE A 46 -11.95 -3.18 -5.72
CA ILE A 46 -12.05 -4.61 -5.45
C ILE A 46 -13.13 -5.22 -6.33
N GLU A 47 -12.87 -6.43 -6.82
CA GLU A 47 -13.86 -7.24 -7.52
C GLU A 47 -14.78 -7.90 -6.47
N THR A 48 -16.09 -7.75 -6.67
CA THR A 48 -17.12 -8.37 -5.81
C THR A 48 -18.10 -9.14 -6.68
N PRO A 49 -18.91 -10.06 -6.12
CA PRO A 49 -19.98 -10.71 -6.88
C PRO A 49 -21.01 -9.74 -7.49
N GLN A 50 -21.07 -8.49 -7.01
CA GLN A 50 -21.96 -7.43 -7.49
C GLN A 50 -21.25 -6.44 -8.44
N GLY A 51 -20.00 -6.74 -8.86
CA GLY A 51 -19.17 -5.90 -9.72
C GLY A 51 -18.04 -5.17 -8.97
N VAL A 52 -17.31 -4.32 -9.70
CA VAL A 52 -16.20 -3.53 -9.15
C VAL A 52 -16.72 -2.49 -8.16
N GLN A 53 -16.17 -2.50 -6.95
CA GLN A 53 -16.49 -1.53 -5.92
C GLN A 53 -15.25 -0.82 -5.40
N TRP A 54 -15.42 0.43 -4.96
CA TRP A 54 -14.36 1.17 -4.29
C TRP A 54 -14.36 0.87 -2.79
N LEU A 55 -13.21 0.48 -2.27
CA LEU A 55 -12.98 0.35 -0.83
C LEU A 55 -11.97 1.41 -0.37
N THR A 56 -12.35 2.18 0.63
CA THR A 56 -11.52 3.24 1.22
C THR A 56 -11.10 2.82 2.62
N ALA A 57 -9.80 2.80 2.89
CA ALA A 57 -9.30 2.57 4.23
C ALA A 57 -9.71 3.74 5.15
N PRO A 58 -10.15 3.47 6.39
CA PRO A 58 -10.43 4.53 7.34
C PRO A 58 -9.12 5.18 7.78
N ALA A 59 -8.99 6.49 7.53
CA ALA A 59 -7.85 7.29 7.98
C ALA A 59 -8.35 8.42 8.89
N LEU A 60 -7.64 8.66 9.99
CA LEU A 60 -7.88 9.80 10.88
C LEU A 60 -7.39 11.09 10.18
N VAL A 61 -8.26 11.69 9.37
CA VAL A 61 -8.05 13.03 8.84
C VAL A 61 -8.56 14.06 9.85
N LYS A 62 -7.67 14.90 10.39
CA LYS A 62 -8.09 16.16 11.01
C LYS A 62 -8.66 17.03 9.89
N GLY A 63 -9.98 17.23 9.94
CA GLY A 63 -10.67 18.23 9.11
C GLY A 63 -10.23 19.63 9.45
#